data_AF-A0A560I1H5-F1
#
_entry.id   AF-A0A560I1H5-F1
#
_cell.length_a   1.000
_cell.length_b   1.000
_cell.length_c   1.000
_cell.angle_alpha   90.00
_cell.angle_beta   90.00
_cell.angle_gamma   90.00
#
_symmetry.space_group_name_H-M   'P 1'
#
loop_
_entity.id
_entity.type
_entity.pdbx_description
1 polymer ?
#
loop_
_entity_poly.entity_id
_entity_poly.type
_entity_poly.pdbx_seq_one_letter_code
_entity_poly.pdbx_strand_id
1 'polypeptide(L)'
;MYNTATFPVPDGTTIKINGFTNSAYWAQRIVIEVTGQAPITWNGTGAQNNKLVGQAVIPPGNGRQVSITMSYDPGGGFAPSTVVKIPFDDPSLTGFVIGGQDAGGRPNGPASWNTVAFVYWAKGY
;
A
#
# COMPACT_ATOMS: atom_id res chain seq x y z
N MET A 1 9.25 14.46 2.75
CA MET A 1 8.41 13.29 3.10
C MET A 1 7.91 12.70 1.80
N TYR A 2 8.12 11.40 1.57
CA TYR A 2 7.65 10.74 0.37
C TYR A 2 6.22 10.27 0.61
N ASN A 3 5.29 10.67 -0.26
CA ASN A 3 3.88 10.24 -0.28
C ASN A 3 3.66 8.97 -1.13
N THR A 4 4.74 8.48 -1.72
CA THR A 4 4.75 7.35 -2.65
C THR A 4 5.93 6.45 -2.32
N ALA A 5 5.70 5.14 -2.31
CA ALA A 5 6.74 4.12 -2.22
C ALA A 5 6.89 3.45 -3.58
N THR A 6 8.10 3.50 -4.13
CA THR A 6 8.42 2.92 -5.45
C THR A 6 9.41 1.77 -5.31
N PHE A 7 9.25 0.75 -6.16
CA PHE A 7 10.11 -0.43 -6.21
C PHE A 7 10.05 -1.13 -7.58
N PRO A 8 11.13 -1.80 -8.01
CA PRO A 8 11.10 -2.63 -9.20
C PRO A 8 10.34 -3.94 -8.94
N VAL A 9 9.71 -4.48 -9.97
CA VAL A 9 9.27 -5.88 -9.99
C VAL A 9 10.50 -6.74 -10.29
N PRO A 10 10.90 -7.68 -9.43
CA PRO A 10 11.98 -8.59 -9.76
C PRO A 10 11.64 -9.42 -11.01
N ASP A 11 12.63 -9.66 -11.85
CA ASP A 11 12.44 -10.44 -13.07
C ASP A 11 11.91 -11.84 -12.76
N GLY A 12 11.05 -12.38 -13.63
CA GLY A 12 10.44 -13.70 -13.46
C GLY A 12 9.46 -13.83 -12.28
N THR A 13 9.23 -12.77 -11.50
CA THR A 13 8.50 -12.87 -10.24
C THR A 13 7.07 -12.33 -10.34
N THR A 14 6.12 -13.07 -9.77
CA THR A 14 4.75 -12.58 -9.55
C THR A 14 4.67 -11.91 -8.18
N ILE A 15 4.20 -10.67 -8.13
CA ILE A 15 4.01 -9.91 -6.89
C ILE A 15 2.54 -9.97 -6.48
N LYS A 16 2.29 -10.09 -5.18
CA LYS A 16 0.98 -9.93 -4.56
C LYS A 16 0.97 -8.67 -3.70
N ILE A 17 -0.11 -7.92 -3.78
CA ILE A 17 -0.33 -6.70 -3.01
C ILE A 17 -1.69 -6.79 -2.32
N ASN A 18 -1.71 -6.61 -1.00
CA ASN A 18 -2.93 -6.55 -0.22
C ASN A 18 -3.01 -5.18 0.47
N GLY A 19 -4.08 -4.43 0.24
CA GLY A 19 -4.29 -3.11 0.81
C GLY A 19 -5.29 -3.14 1.97
N PHE A 20 -4.95 -2.49 3.07
CA PHE A 20 -5.75 -2.36 4.27
C PHE A 20 -5.89 -0.91 4.69
N THR A 21 -6.99 -0.59 5.34
CA THR A 21 -7.24 0.73 5.91
C THR A 21 -7.69 0.65 7.37
N ASN A 22 -7.24 1.64 8.14
CA ASN A 22 -7.37 1.78 9.58
C ASN A 22 -7.66 3.24 9.92
N SER A 23 -8.86 3.73 9.62
CA SER A 23 -9.20 5.13 9.88
C SER A 23 -10.52 5.21 10.63
N ALA A 24 -10.57 5.99 11.69
CA ALA A 24 -11.81 6.19 12.45
C ALA A 24 -12.77 7.18 11.76
N TYR A 25 -12.24 8.11 10.96
CA TYR A 25 -13.01 9.27 10.48
C TYR A 25 -12.80 9.56 8.99
N TRP A 26 -11.56 9.78 8.55
CA TRP A 26 -11.30 10.19 7.17
C TRP A 26 -11.30 9.02 6.19
N ALA A 27 -11.78 9.27 4.98
CA ALA A 27 -11.64 8.30 3.91
C ALA A 27 -10.15 8.12 3.59
N GLN A 28 -9.76 6.90 3.27
CA GLN A 28 -8.39 6.52 2.96
C GLN A 28 -8.33 5.99 1.53
N ARG A 29 -7.22 6.21 0.84
CA ARG A 29 -7.02 5.75 -0.53
C ARG A 29 -5.62 5.20 -0.72
N ILE A 30 -5.55 4.08 -1.42
CA ILE A 30 -4.32 3.45 -1.90
C ILE A 30 -4.41 3.41 -3.43
N VAL A 31 -3.45 4.05 -4.10
CA VAL A 31 -3.30 4.01 -5.55
C VAL A 31 -2.05 3.22 -5.89
N ILE A 32 -2.16 2.26 -6.80
CA ILE A 32 -1.07 1.44 -7.28
C ILE A 32 -0.91 1.71 -8.77
N GLU A 33 0.26 2.20 -9.14
CA GLU A 33 0.66 2.42 -10.52
C GLU A 33 1.72 1.39 -10.90
N VAL A 34 1.51 0.70 -12.01
CA VAL A 34 2.45 -0.28 -12.55
C VAL A 34 2.79 0.15 -13.97
N THR A 35 4.08 0.20 -14.30
CA THR A 35 4.52 0.57 -15.65
C THR A 35 3.81 -0.25 -16.72
N GLY A 36 3.14 0.43 -17.65
CA GLY A 36 2.41 -0.20 -18.76
C GLY A 36 1.05 -0.81 -18.38
N GLN A 37 0.51 -0.51 -17.20
CA GLN A 37 -0.84 -0.92 -16.80
C GLN A 37 -1.68 0.28 -16.34
N ALA A 38 -3.00 0.12 -16.40
CA ALA A 38 -3.92 1.09 -15.83
C ALA A 38 -3.75 1.15 -14.28
N PRO A 39 -3.81 2.33 -13.66
CA PRO A 39 -3.73 2.45 -12.21
C PRO A 39 -4.86 1.70 -11.50
N ILE A 40 -4.54 1.05 -10.39
CA ILE A 40 -5.50 0.42 -9.49
C ILE A 40 -5.75 1.37 -8.33
N THR A 41 -7.01 1.66 -8.03
CA THR A 41 -7.39 2.54 -6.91
C THR A 41 -8.29 1.80 -5.92
N TRP A 42 -7.90 1.80 -4.65
CA TRP A 42 -8.70 1.27 -3.55
C TRP A 42 -9.05 2.38 -2.57
N ASN A 43 -10.29 2.40 -2.11
CA ASN A 43 -10.76 3.38 -1.13
C ASN A 43 -11.36 2.66 0.09
N GLY A 44 -11.07 3.20 1.27
CA GLY A 44 -11.81 2.92 2.49
C GLY A 44 -12.62 4.16 2.87
N THR A 45 -13.92 4.00 3.14
CA THR A 45 -14.78 5.06 3.67
C THR A 45 -15.39 4.66 5.02
N GLY A 46 -15.69 5.66 5.86
CA GLY A 46 -16.22 5.46 7.22
C GLY A 46 -15.20 4.89 8.21
N ALA A 47 -15.66 4.46 9.39
CA ALA A 47 -14.78 3.83 10.38
C ALA A 47 -14.28 2.46 9.90
N GLN A 48 -12.96 2.27 9.92
CA GLN A 48 -12.25 1.09 9.41
C GLN A 48 -11.23 0.64 10.45
N ASN A 49 -11.21 -0.65 10.74
CA ASN A 49 -10.22 -1.26 11.61
C ASN A 49 -9.71 -2.54 10.94
N ASN A 50 -8.48 -2.52 10.45
CA ASN A 50 -7.82 -3.56 9.66
C ASN A 50 -8.67 -4.07 8.50
N LYS A 51 -9.41 -3.17 7.83
CA LYS A 51 -10.29 -3.56 6.73
C LYS A 51 -9.48 -3.78 5.46
N LEU A 52 -9.56 -4.97 4.87
CA LEU A 52 -9.04 -5.23 3.52
C LEU A 52 -9.88 -4.43 2.51
N VAL A 53 -9.23 -3.58 1.72
CA VAL A 53 -9.88 -2.75 0.69
C VAL A 53 -9.58 -3.20 -0.73
N GLY A 54 -8.57 -4.05 -0.92
CA GLY A 54 -8.28 -4.62 -2.22
C GLY A 54 -7.07 -5.55 -2.22
N GLN A 55 -6.99 -6.32 -3.30
CA GLN A 55 -5.89 -7.22 -3.60
C GLN A 55 -5.53 -7.10 -5.07
N ALA A 56 -4.24 -7.18 -5.39
CA ALA A 56 -3.74 -7.20 -6.76
C ALA A 56 -2.65 -8.27 -6.92
N VAL A 57 -2.61 -8.85 -8.11
CA VAL A 57 -1.53 -9.74 -8.55
C VAL A 57 -0.85 -9.07 -9.74
N ILE A 58 0.42 -8.72 -9.59
CA ILE A 58 1.21 -8.13 -10.65
C ILE A 58 2.03 -9.26 -11.29
N PRO A 59 1.78 -9.61 -12.56
CA PRO A 59 2.52 -10.68 -13.22
C PRO A 59 3.99 -10.28 -13.43
N PRO A 60 4.86 -11.26 -13.72
CA PRO A 60 6.24 -10.98 -14.09
C PRO A 60 6.33 -10.02 -15.27
N GLY A 61 7.36 -9.20 -15.29
CA GLY A 61 7.67 -8.37 -16.45
C GLY A 61 8.96 -7.58 -16.24
N ASN A 62 9.86 -7.71 -17.21
CA ASN A 62 11.17 -7.07 -17.15
C ASN A 62 11.02 -5.54 -17.15
N GLY A 63 11.77 -4.88 -16.28
CA GLY A 63 11.77 -3.42 -16.17
C GLY A 63 10.47 -2.81 -15.65
N ARG A 64 9.54 -3.61 -15.11
CA ARG A 64 8.33 -3.07 -14.47
C ARG A 64 8.69 -2.39 -13.16
N GLN A 65 8.11 -1.22 -12.95
CA GLN A 65 8.16 -0.51 -11.68
C GLN A 65 6.75 -0.42 -11.11
N VAL A 66 6.65 -0.55 -9.78
CA VAL A 66 5.41 -0.32 -9.03
C VAL A 66 5.61 0.89 -8.13
N SER A 67 4.63 1.77 -8.14
CA SER A 67 4.52 2.92 -7.23
C SER A 67 3.22 2.79 -6.45
N ILE A 68 3.29 2.90 -5.13
CA ILE A 68 2.12 2.90 -4.25
C ILE A 68 2.03 4.25 -3.56
N THR A 69 0.95 4.97 -3.84
CA THR A 69 0.63 6.27 -3.24
C THR A 69 -0.51 6.11 -2.25
N MET A 70 -0.36 6.72 -1.07
CA MET A 70 -1.38 6.68 -0.02
C MET A 70 -1.85 8.10 0.29
N SER A 71 -3.16 8.26 0.49
CA SER A 71 -3.80 9.55 0.72
C SER A 71 -5.04 9.41 1.59
N TYR A 72 -5.47 10.52 2.17
CA TYR A 72 -6.65 10.61 3.01
C TYR A 72 -7.49 11.83 2.64
N ASP A 73 -8.80 11.79 2.89
CA ASP A 73 -9.70 12.91 2.61
C ASP A 73 -10.26 13.52 3.91
N PRO A 74 -9.77 14.70 4.33
CA PRO A 74 -10.29 15.42 5.48
C PRO A 74 -11.57 16.22 5.19
N GLY A 75 -12.19 16.06 4.03
CA GLY A 75 -13.43 16.75 3.60
C GLY A 75 -13.24 17.77 2.46
N GLY A 76 -12.06 17.80 1.83
CA GLY A 76 -11.70 18.74 0.76
C GLY A 76 -11.03 18.07 -0.45
N GLY A 77 -11.10 16.74 -0.52
CA GLY A 77 -10.36 15.93 -1.48
C GLY A 77 -9.12 15.27 -0.85
N PHE A 78 -8.53 14.34 -1.60
CA PHE A 78 -7.45 13.49 -1.09
C PHE A 78 -6.13 14.25 -0.94
N ALA A 79 -5.71 14.46 0.31
CA ALA A 79 -4.41 14.95 0.71
C ALA A 79 -3.39 13.78 0.87
N PRO A 80 -2.10 14.01 0.63
CA PRO A 80 -1.09 12.96 0.71
C PRO A 80 -0.84 12.50 2.16
N SER A 81 -0.76 11.19 2.36
CA SER A 81 -0.26 10.61 3.61
C SER A 81 1.28 10.63 3.62
N THR A 82 1.87 10.63 4.81
CA THR A 82 3.30 10.30 4.95
C THR A 82 3.48 8.80 4.76
N VAL A 83 4.34 8.38 3.83
CA VAL A 83 4.55 6.96 3.50
C VAL A 83 5.91 6.47 4.00
N VAL A 84 5.90 5.27 4.60
CA VAL A 84 7.10 4.52 4.97
C VAL A 84 7.08 3.15 4.30
N LYS A 85 8.24 2.64 3.89
CA LYS A 85 8.41 1.28 3.33
C LYS A 85 9.39 0.52 4.21
N ILE A 86 8.95 -0.61 4.75
CA ILE A 86 9.71 -1.39 5.72
C ILE A 86 9.79 -2.84 5.21
N PRO A 87 10.99 -3.39 4.93
CA PRO A 87 11.12 -4.81 4.60
C PRO A 87 10.70 -5.66 5.79
N PHE A 88 10.10 -6.82 5.53
CA PHE A 88 9.90 -7.85 6.54
C PHE A 88 10.84 -9.02 6.28
N ASP A 89 11.22 -9.72 7.35
CA ASP A 89 12.06 -10.90 7.28
C ASP A 89 11.18 -12.15 7.42
N ASP A 90 11.00 -12.87 6.31
CA ASP A 90 10.29 -14.14 6.27
C ASP A 90 11.16 -15.18 5.53
N PRO A 91 11.23 -16.43 6.02
CA PRO A 91 12.05 -17.46 5.40
C PRO A 91 11.54 -17.92 4.03
N SER A 92 10.25 -17.77 3.74
CA SER A 92 9.59 -18.24 2.51
C SER A 92 9.15 -17.11 1.58
N LEU A 93 9.02 -15.89 2.10
CA LEU A 93 8.57 -14.72 1.36
C LEU A 93 9.63 -13.61 1.36
N THR A 94 9.71 -12.90 0.24
CA THR A 94 10.40 -11.62 0.14
C THR A 94 9.35 -10.54 -0.02
N GLY A 95 9.54 -9.39 0.63
CA GLY A 95 8.59 -8.30 0.50
C GLY A 95 8.84 -7.15 1.47
N PHE A 96 7.83 -6.30 1.57
CA PHE A 96 7.80 -5.16 2.47
C PHE A 96 6.37 -4.78 2.83
N VAL A 97 6.25 -4.11 3.96
CA VAL A 97 5.04 -3.41 4.38
C VAL A 97 5.22 -1.94 4.01
N ILE A 98 4.23 -1.35 3.36
CA ILE A 98 4.15 0.08 3.13
C ILE A 98 3.06 0.63 4.05
N GLY A 99 3.44 1.54 4.94
CA GLY A 99 2.53 2.20 5.88
C GLY A 99 2.30 3.65 5.48
N GLY A 100 1.04 4.08 5.49
CA GLY A 100 0.65 5.46 5.23
C GLY A 100 -0.03 6.09 6.45
N GLN A 101 0.55 7.20 6.91
CA GLN A 101 0.10 7.95 8.08
C GLN A 101 -0.59 9.24 7.62
N ASP A 102 -1.86 9.41 7.97
CA ASP A 102 -2.57 10.67 7.74
C ASP A 102 -2.21 11.73 8.80
N ALA A 103 -2.66 12.97 8.59
CA ALA A 103 -2.39 14.08 9.51
C ALA A 103 -3.18 14.01 10.83
N GLY A 104 -4.12 13.09 10.97
CA GLY A 104 -4.90 12.88 12.19
C GLY A 104 -4.12 12.10 13.25
N GLY A 105 -2.94 11.62 12.88
CA GLY A 105 -2.08 10.82 13.75
C GLY A 105 -2.49 9.34 13.73
N ARG A 106 -1.81 8.57 14.59
CA ARG A 106 -1.95 7.12 14.62
C ARG A 106 -3.42 6.73 14.87
N PRO A 107 -3.96 5.73 14.15
CA PRO A 107 -5.32 5.29 14.39
C PRO A 107 -5.48 4.66 15.78
N ASN A 108 -6.68 4.76 16.34
CA ASN A 108 -7.04 4.11 17.60
C ASN A 108 -7.01 2.58 17.43
N GLY A 109 -6.29 1.87 18.30
CA GLY A 109 -6.19 0.41 18.29
C GLY A 109 -4.79 -0.12 17.96
N PRO A 110 -4.66 -1.40 17.56
CA PRO A 110 -3.36 -2.04 17.38
C PRO A 110 -2.61 -1.56 16.12
N ALA A 111 -3.32 -0.97 15.15
CA ALA A 111 -2.72 -0.52 13.90
C ALA A 111 -1.72 0.62 14.12
N SER A 112 -0.58 0.57 13.42
CA SER A 112 0.45 1.61 13.45
C SER A 112 0.24 2.69 12.37
N TRP A 113 -0.56 2.41 11.34
CA TRP A 113 -0.78 3.29 10.18
C TRP A 113 -2.23 3.25 9.71
N ASN A 114 -2.71 4.38 9.19
CA ASN A 114 -4.07 4.54 8.67
C ASN A 114 -4.31 3.79 7.36
N THR A 115 -3.24 3.54 6.60
CA THR A 115 -3.23 2.69 5.41
C THR A 115 -2.04 1.75 5.47
N VAL A 116 -2.23 0.52 5.00
CA VAL A 116 -1.17 -0.49 4.94
C VAL A 116 -1.26 -1.22 3.62
N ALA A 117 -0.13 -1.41 2.93
CA ALA A 117 -0.02 -2.35 1.81
C ALA A 117 1.04 -3.40 2.14
N PHE A 118 0.64 -4.67 2.13
CA PHE A 118 1.56 -5.79 2.18
C PHE A 118 1.92 -6.17 0.75
N VAL A 119 3.20 -6.04 0.41
CA VAL A 119 3.72 -6.40 -0.90
C VAL A 119 4.68 -7.57 -0.73
N TYR A 120 4.44 -8.67 -1.41
CA TYR A 120 5.22 -9.89 -1.21
C TYR A 120 5.24 -10.81 -2.44
N TRP A 121 6.28 -11.64 -2.48
CA TRP A 121 6.49 -12.70 -3.47
C TRP A 121 7.28 -13.85 -2.84
N ALA A 122 7.36 -14.99 -3.52
CA ALA A 122 8.10 -16.15 -3.04
C ALA A 122 9.62 -15.87 -3.05
N LYS A 123 10.33 -16.36 -2.04
CA LYS A 123 11.80 -16.24 -1.93
C LYS A 123 12.49 -17.26 -2.85
N GLY A 124 13.49 -16.80 -3.62
CA GLY A 124 14.42 -17.67 -4.35
C GLY A 124 13.91 -18.28 -5.66
N TYR A 125 13.71 -17.44 -6.68
CA TYR A 125 13.75 -17.89 -8.08
C TYR A 125 15.12 -17.62 -8.69
#